data_AF-A0A6A4PU37-F1
#
_entry.id   AF-A0A6A4PU37-F1
#
_cell.length_a   1.000
_cell.length_b   1.000
_cell.length_c   1.000
_cell.angle_alpha   90.00
_cell.angle_beta   90.00
_cell.angle_gamma   90.00
#
_symmetry.space_group_name_H-M   'P 1'
#
loop_
_entity.id
_entity.type
_entity.pdbx_description
1 polymer ?
#
loop_
_entity_poly.entity_id
_entity_poly.type
_entity_poly.pdbx_seq_one_letter_code
_entity_poly.pdbx_strand_id
1 'polypeptide(L)' 'MRLLGYPTNKISILTTYNGQKLLIRDIINRRCIPHEFIGPPSKVATVDKFQGQQNDFILLSLVRT' A
#
# COMPACT_ATOMS: atom_id res chain seq x y z
N MET A 1 11.11 -0.33 -4.12
CA MET A 1 10.46 0.75 -4.89
C MET A 1 10.86 2.14 -4.39
N ARG A 2 10.56 2.53 -3.15
CA ARG A 2 10.86 3.89 -2.65
C ARG A 2 12.36 4.24 -2.66
N LEU A 3 13.22 3.33 -2.22
CA LEU A 3 14.68 3.50 -2.30
C LEU A 3 15.24 3.56 -3.74
N LEU A 4 14.45 3.15 -4.74
CA LEU A 4 14.80 3.25 -6.16
C LEU A 4 14.26 4.53 -6.81
N GLY A 5 13.74 5.48 -6.01
CA GLY A 5 13.24 6.76 -6.50
C GLY A 5 11.77 6.78 -6.96
N TYR A 6 11.01 5.69 -6.74
CA TYR A 6 9.60 5.67 -7.14
C TYR A 6 8.79 6.64 -6.27
N PRO A 7 7.97 7.53 -6.86
CA PRO A 7 7.21 8.52 -6.09
C PRO A 7 6.02 7.87 -5.39
N THR A 8 5.71 8.34 -4.18
CA THR A 8 4.80 7.64 -3.28
C THR A 8 3.33 7.71 -3.69
N ASN A 9 2.95 8.81 -4.33
CA ASN A 9 1.61 9.04 -4.88
C ASN A 9 1.25 8.07 -6.02
N LYS A 10 2.25 7.47 -6.68
CA LYS A 10 2.09 6.52 -7.78
C LYS A 10 1.93 5.05 -7.35
N ILE A 11 2.07 4.76 -6.05
CA ILE A 11 2.02 3.39 -5.53
C ILE A 11 0.77 3.21 -4.67
N SER A 12 -0.04 2.21 -4.99
CA SER A 12 -1.16 1.75 -4.15
C SER A 12 -0.97 0.29 -3.75
N ILE A 13 -1.35 -0.04 -2.52
CA ILE A 13 -1.35 -1.41 -2.00
C ILE A 13 -2.78 -1.88 -1.83
N LEU A 14 -3.12 -3.00 -2.47
CA LEU A 14 -4.43 -3.61 -2.45
C LEU A 14 -4.38 -4.98 -1.80
N THR A 15 -5.46 -5.35 -1.13
CA THR A 15 -5.64 -6.69 -0.59
C THR A 15 -7.10 -7.11 -0.64
N THR A 16 -7.35 -8.41 -0.64
CA THR A 16 -8.70 -8.98 -0.65
C THR A 16 -9.34 -9.01 0.75
N TYR A 17 -8.55 -8.87 1.83
CA TYR A 17 -9.03 -9.00 3.20
C TYR A 17 -8.79 -7.76 4.05
N ASN A 18 -9.81 -7.37 4.82
CA ASN A 18 -9.73 -6.22 5.71
C ASN A 18 -8.68 -6.40 6.82
N GLY A 19 -8.51 -7.62 7.35
CA GLY A 19 -7.47 -7.91 8.34
C GLY A 19 -6.06 -7.62 7.82
N GLN A 20 -5.78 -8.05 6.58
CA GLN A 20 -4.50 -7.78 5.92
C GLN A 20 -4.31 -6.27 5.66
N LYS A 21 -5.37 -5.54 5.31
CA LYS A 21 -5.32 -4.08 5.12
C LYS A 21 -4.87 -3.38 6.41
N LEU A 22 -5.41 -3.78 7.56
CA LEU A 22 -5.04 -3.23 8.86
C LEU A 22 -3.60 -3.57 9.23
N LEU A 23 -3.18 -4.82 9.03
CA LEU A 23 -1.80 -5.25 9.26
C LEU A 23 -0.79 -4.47 8.42
N ILE A 24 -1.07 -4.30 7.12
CA ILE A 24 -0.20 -3.53 6.22
C ILE A 24 -0.09 -2.07 6.68
N ARG A 25 -1.20 -1.45 7.11
CA ARG A 25 -1.18 -0.07 7.62
C ARG A 25 -0.34 0.06 8.89
N ASP A 26 -0.47 -0.88 9.81
CA ASP A 26 0.33 -0.91 11.04
C ASP A 26 1.84 -1.05 10.72
N ILE A 27 2.20 -1.93 9.78
CA ILE A 27 3.59 -2.10 9.32
C ILE A 27 4.12 -0.80 8.70
N ILE A 28 3.34 -0.13 7.84
CA ILE A 28 3.74 1.15 7.21
C ILE A 28 3.96 2.22 8.29
N ASN A 29 3.07 2.32 9.27
CA ASN A 29 3.19 3.30 10.34
C ASN A 29 4.44 3.06 11.20
N ARG A 30 4.78 1.80 11.48
CA ARG A 30 5.95 1.47 12.31
C ARG A 30 7.27 1.50 11.54
N ARG A 31 7.26 1.15 10.25
CA ARG A 31 8.49 0.90 9.48
C ARG A 31 8.73 1.83 8.30
N CYS A 32 7.75 2.58 7.85
CA CYS A 32 7.89 3.46 6.68
C CYS A 32 7.76 4.94 7.05
N ILE A 33 6.77 5.32 7.86
CA ILE A 33 6.54 6.71 8.24
C ILE A 33 7.72 7.35 8.99
N PRO A 34 8.41 6.67 9.92
CA PRO A 34 9.58 7.26 10.60
C PRO A 34 10.76 7.57 9.68
N HIS A 35 10.75 7.03 8.46
CA HIS A 35 11.82 7.21 7.49
C HIS A 35 11.31 8.08 6.33
N GLU A 36 11.70 9.36 6.32
CA GLU A 36 11.22 10.37 5.36
C GLU A 36 11.44 9.97 3.89
N PHE A 37 12.56 9.31 3.59
CA PHE A 37 12.87 8.81 2.26
C PHE A 37 11.97 7.64 1.79
N ILE A 38 11.26 6.97 2.71
CA ILE A 38 10.26 5.96 2.39
C ILE A 38 8.87 6.60 2.42
N GLY A 39 8.39 7.09 3.56
CA GLY A 39 7.03 7.62 3.68
C GLY A 39 5.91 6.62 3.36
N PRO A 40 4.63 7.04 3.45
CA PRO A 40 3.49 6.17 3.20
C PRO A 40 3.09 6.13 1.72
N PRO A 41 2.58 5.00 1.20
CA PRO A 41 2.06 4.91 -0.18
C PRO A 41 0.81 5.77 -0.35
N SER A 42 0.41 6.00 -1.60
CA SER A 42 -0.80 6.76 -1.97
C SER A 42 -2.07 6.20 -1.32
N LYS A 43 -2.23 4.87 -1.34
CA LYS A 43 -3.39 4.22 -0.74
C LYS A 43 -3.10 2.81 -0.27
N VAL A 44 -3.71 2.43 0.85
CA VAL A 44 -3.84 1.04 1.30
C VAL A 44 -5.32 0.74 1.45
N ALA A 45 -5.87 -0.09 0.58
CA ALA A 45 -7.31 -0.36 0.51
C ALA A 45 -7.58 -1.83 0.21
N THR A 46 -8.82 -2.26 0.45
CA THR A 46 -9.28 -3.52 -0.13
C THR A 46 -9.67 -3.32 -1.59
N VAL A 47 -9.65 -4.40 -2.38
CA VAL A 47 -9.94 -4.33 -3.83
C VAL A 47 -11.35 -3.75 -4.08
N ASP A 48 -12.35 -4.10 -3.26
CA ASP A 48 -13.72 -3.57 -3.34
C ASP A 48 -13.77 -2.05 -3.11
N LYS A 49 -12.95 -1.50 -2.19
CA LYS A 49 -12.88 -0.06 -1.92
C LYS A 49 -12.02 0.71 -2.91
N PHE A 50 -11.36 0.02 -3.84
CA PHE A 50 -10.53 0.62 -4.88
C PHE A 50 -11.20 0.62 -6.26
N GLN A 51 -12.46 0.18 -6.36
CA GLN A 51 -13.22 0.23 -7.61
C GLN A 51 -13.32 1.67 -8.15
N GLY A 52 -13.17 1.81 -9.47
CA GLY A 52 -13.18 3.11 -10.16
C GLY A 52 -11.95 3.98 -9.91
N GLN A 53 -10.95 3.49 -9.17
CA GLN A 53 -9.69 4.19 -8.94
C GLN A 53 -8.54 3.47 -9.67
N GLN A 54 -7.51 4.24 -9.99
CA GLN A 54 -6.30 3.75 -10.66
C GLN A 54 -5.06 4.32 -10.01
N ASN A 55 -3.95 3.60 -10.12
CA ASN A 55 -2.63 4.11 -9.81
C ASN A 55 -1.59 3.42 -10.70
N ASP A 56 -0.46 4.06 -10.95
CA ASP A 56 0.54 3.58 -11.90
C ASP A 56 1.14 2.22 -11.45
N PHE A 57 1.30 2.04 -10.14
CA PHE A 57 1.81 0.80 -9.56
C PHE A 57 0.87 0.24 -8.50
N ILE A 58 0.49 -1.03 -8.67
CA ILE A 58 -0.36 -1.77 -7.72
C ILE A 58 0.45 -2.92 -7.11
N LEU A 59 0.54 -2.94 -5.78
CA LEU A 59 1.02 -4.09 -5.01
C LEU A 59 -0.20 -4.85 -4.47
N LEU A 60 -0.42 -6.07 -4.93
CA LEU A 60 -1.60 -6.87 -4.58
C LEU A 60 -1.24 -8.04 -3.64
N SER A 61 -1.96 -8.18 -2.53
CA SER A 61 -1.86 -9.31 -1.59
C SER A 61 -3.15 -10.13 -1.57
N LEU A 62 -3.08 -11.40 -2.02
CA LEU A 62 -4.21 -12.33 -2.14
C LEU A 62 -4.54 -13.09 -0.83
N VAL A 63 -3.57 -13.21 0.06
CA VAL A 63 -3.65 -13.79 1.42
C VAL A 63 -3.96 -15.30 1.49
N ARG A 64 -4.99 -15.79 0.82
CA ARG A 64 -5.36 -17.23 0.88
C ARG A 64 -4.48 -18.08 -0.03
N THR A 65 -4.20 -19.29 0.44
CA THR A 65 -3.48 -20.38 -0.25
C THR A 65 -4.41 -21.54 -0.51
#